data_AF-A0A956EML3-F1
#
_entry.id   AF-A0A956EML3-F1
#
_cell.length_a   1.000
_cell.length_b   1.000
_cell.length_c   1.000
_cell.angle_alpha   90.00
_cell.angle_beta   90.00
_cell.angle_gamma   90.00
#
_symmetry.space_group_name_H-M   'P 1'
#
loop_
_entity.id
_entity.type
_entity.pdbx_description
1 polymer ?
#
loop_
_entity_poly.entity_id
_entity_poly.type
_entity_poly.pdbx_seq_one_letter_code
_entity_poly.pdbx_strand_id
1 'polypeptide(L)'
;VYIGPNGDYPDSPPGWSIYDVFLNLGNPPKDQYVWELINEVAQVALHTPPYGDIPEGSADVAFTLHDIEIGVSGTAIAEAARPYLQEQAAKLSDLILGDYWKNNDPLDFYYRRGADNKPYLFFVNQKDLPPGSAYEYASPGFYTCPELTAECKASSLDLGGAGDTAHEKFYLPPGETVLYLADDLGDTYRTRFIVPDSGDAPEITVRISKKIG
;
A
#
# COMPACT_ATOMS: atom_id res chain seq x y z
N VAL A 1 -47.29 -9.05 -2.53
CA VAL A 1 -45.90 -8.70 -2.91
C VAL A 1 -44.97 -9.79 -2.44
N TYR A 2 -44.26 -10.43 -3.37
CA TYR A 2 -43.14 -11.34 -3.09
C TYR A 2 -41.84 -10.65 -3.51
N ILE A 3 -40.72 -10.93 -2.83
CA ILE A 3 -39.44 -10.25 -3.06
C ILE A 3 -38.34 -11.31 -3.21
N GLY A 4 -37.55 -11.21 -4.27
CA GLY A 4 -36.48 -12.15 -4.61
C GLY A 4 -36.96 -13.36 -5.45
N PRO A 5 -36.02 -14.21 -5.90
CA PRO A 5 -36.33 -15.36 -6.75
C PRO A 5 -37.20 -16.38 -5.99
N ASN A 6 -38.43 -16.55 -6.46
CA ASN A 6 -39.40 -17.50 -5.94
C ASN A 6 -39.57 -18.68 -6.92
N GLY A 7 -40.14 -19.80 -6.47
CA GLY A 7 -40.22 -21.04 -7.26
C GLY A 7 -40.92 -20.91 -8.61
N ASP A 8 -41.89 -20.00 -8.72
CA ASP A 8 -42.63 -19.71 -9.96
C ASP A 8 -41.93 -18.71 -10.91
N TYR A 9 -40.89 -18.02 -10.44
CA TYR A 9 -40.15 -16.98 -11.18
C TYR A 9 -38.62 -17.06 -10.92
N PRO A 10 -37.95 -18.18 -11.27
CA PRO A 10 -36.56 -18.45 -10.91
C PRO A 10 -35.54 -17.51 -11.56
N ASP A 11 -35.86 -16.93 -12.72
CA ASP A 11 -35.00 -15.98 -13.44
C ASP A 11 -35.07 -14.54 -12.91
N SER A 12 -35.83 -14.29 -11.82
CA SER A 12 -35.96 -12.96 -11.21
C SER A 12 -34.64 -12.50 -10.58
N PRO A 13 -34.12 -11.31 -10.93
CA PRO A 13 -32.92 -10.78 -10.30
C PRO A 13 -33.10 -10.55 -8.78
N PRO A 14 -32.02 -10.61 -7.98
CA PRO A 14 -32.09 -10.26 -6.56
C PRO A 14 -32.68 -8.86 -6.33
N GLY A 15 -33.66 -8.75 -5.43
CA GLY A 15 -34.37 -7.50 -5.16
C GLY A 15 -35.54 -7.18 -6.11
N TRP A 16 -35.87 -8.04 -7.07
CA TRP A 16 -37.10 -7.93 -7.87
C TRP A 16 -38.34 -8.20 -6.99
N SER A 17 -39.43 -7.46 -7.24
CA SER A 17 -40.70 -7.56 -6.51
C SER A 17 -41.84 -7.96 -7.45
N ILE A 18 -42.71 -8.88 -7.00
CA ILE A 18 -43.84 -9.41 -7.77
C ILE A 18 -45.17 -9.09 -7.09
N TYR A 19 -46.13 -8.52 -7.82
CA TYR A 19 -47.38 -7.96 -7.29
C TYR A 19 -48.63 -8.77 -7.66
N ASP A 20 -48.83 -9.90 -6.97
CA ASP A 20 -50.14 -10.57 -6.95
C ASP A 20 -51.13 -9.85 -6.01
N VAL A 21 -52.39 -9.76 -6.45
CA VAL A 21 -53.54 -9.25 -5.69
C VAL A 21 -54.74 -10.17 -5.86
N PHE A 22 -55.27 -10.64 -4.74
CA PHE A 22 -56.33 -11.66 -4.70
C PHE A 22 -57.57 -11.24 -5.52
N LEU A 23 -58.04 -12.13 -6.39
CA LEU A 23 -59.14 -11.90 -7.35
C LEU A 23 -58.91 -10.76 -8.36
N ASN A 24 -57.66 -10.33 -8.58
CA ASN A 24 -57.28 -9.24 -9.48
C ASN A 24 -58.00 -7.92 -9.17
N LEU A 25 -58.25 -7.64 -7.89
CA LEU A 25 -59.00 -6.48 -7.41
C LEU A 25 -58.12 -5.23 -7.33
N GLY A 26 -58.35 -4.30 -8.26
CA GLY A 26 -57.69 -2.99 -8.30
C GLY A 26 -56.81 -2.82 -9.54
N ASN A 27 -55.75 -2.03 -9.41
CA ASN A 27 -54.70 -1.88 -10.41
C ASN A 27 -53.35 -1.90 -9.68
N PRO A 28 -52.74 -3.09 -9.47
CA PRO A 28 -51.48 -3.20 -8.75
C PRO A 28 -50.34 -2.48 -9.50
N PRO A 29 -49.25 -2.11 -8.80
CA PRO A 29 -48.00 -1.76 -9.46
C PRO A 29 -47.54 -2.89 -10.37
N LYS A 30 -46.74 -2.55 -11.39
CA LYS A 30 -46.05 -3.56 -12.19
C LYS A 30 -44.96 -4.21 -11.35
N ASP A 31 -44.58 -5.43 -11.70
CA ASP A 31 -43.36 -6.06 -11.21
C ASP A 31 -42.16 -5.15 -11.51
N GLN A 32 -41.40 -4.83 -10.46
CA GLN A 32 -40.34 -3.84 -10.42
C GLN A 32 -39.41 -4.11 -9.23
N TYR A 33 -38.26 -3.46 -9.15
CA TYR A 33 -37.35 -3.63 -8.03
C TYR A 33 -37.87 -3.00 -6.73
N VAL A 34 -37.47 -3.54 -5.57
CA VAL A 34 -37.85 -3.02 -4.24
C VAL A 34 -37.48 -1.53 -4.10
N TRP A 35 -36.34 -1.09 -4.64
CA TRP A 35 -35.93 0.32 -4.59
C TRP A 35 -36.77 1.23 -5.48
N GLU A 36 -37.33 0.71 -6.59
CA GLU A 36 -38.25 1.45 -7.46
C GLU A 36 -39.59 1.68 -6.73
N LEU A 37 -40.14 0.62 -6.11
CA LEU A 37 -41.31 0.73 -5.23
C LEU A 37 -41.09 1.72 -4.07
N ILE A 38 -39.94 1.66 -3.40
CA ILE A 38 -39.64 2.57 -2.29
C ILE A 38 -39.61 4.02 -2.78
N ASN A 39 -39.06 4.30 -3.96
CA ASN A 39 -39.05 5.63 -4.54
C ASN A 39 -40.47 6.10 -4.94
N GLU A 40 -41.29 5.26 -5.56
CA GLU A 40 -42.69 5.58 -5.89
C GLU A 40 -43.51 5.89 -4.62
N VAL A 41 -43.42 5.03 -3.60
CA VAL A 41 -44.14 5.21 -2.32
C VAL A 41 -43.62 6.43 -1.56
N ALA A 42 -42.32 6.70 -1.60
CA ALA A 42 -41.74 7.90 -1.01
C ALA A 42 -42.25 9.18 -1.68
N GLN A 43 -42.32 9.23 -3.01
CA GLN A 43 -42.90 10.36 -3.74
C GLN A 43 -44.38 10.57 -3.38
N VAL A 44 -45.19 9.51 -3.39
CA VAL A 44 -46.62 9.61 -2.98
C VAL A 44 -46.76 10.12 -1.55
N ALA A 45 -45.92 9.67 -0.61
CA ALA A 45 -45.94 10.15 0.76
C ALA A 45 -45.48 11.62 0.90
N LEU A 46 -44.51 12.05 0.09
CA LEU A 46 -43.96 13.41 0.10
C LEU A 46 -44.91 14.47 -0.47
N HIS A 47 -45.87 14.03 -1.30
CA HIS A 47 -46.83 14.87 -2.01
C HIS A 47 -48.27 14.78 -1.46
N THR A 48 -48.54 13.94 -0.45
CA THR A 48 -49.89 13.71 0.10
C THR A 48 -50.08 14.30 1.50
N PRO A 49 -50.95 15.31 1.69
CA PRO A 49 -51.33 15.81 3.01
C PRO A 49 -52.00 14.71 3.88
N PRO A 50 -51.81 14.70 5.21
CA PRO A 50 -51.18 15.75 6.01
C PRO A 50 -49.67 15.59 6.24
N TYR A 51 -49.01 14.62 5.58
CA TYR A 51 -47.61 14.26 5.86
C TYR A 51 -46.61 14.80 4.83
N GLY A 52 -47.09 15.21 3.65
CA GLY A 52 -46.29 15.81 2.58
C GLY A 52 -46.96 17.05 1.98
N ASP A 53 -46.18 18.09 1.75
CA ASP A 53 -46.60 19.40 1.20
C ASP A 53 -45.59 19.95 0.18
N ILE A 54 -44.59 19.15 -0.23
CA ILE A 54 -43.56 19.54 -1.21
C ILE A 54 -44.15 19.36 -2.62
N PRO A 55 -43.97 20.29 -3.57
CA PRO A 55 -44.42 20.09 -4.95
C PRO A 55 -43.64 19.01 -5.70
N GLU A 56 -44.28 18.37 -6.67
CA GLU A 56 -43.64 17.38 -7.55
C GLU A 56 -42.42 18.00 -8.26
N GLY A 57 -41.31 17.24 -8.33
CA GLY A 57 -40.03 17.71 -8.88
C GLY A 57 -39.28 18.77 -8.06
N SER A 58 -39.82 19.21 -6.90
CA SER A 58 -39.17 20.19 -6.00
C SER A 58 -38.42 19.56 -4.82
N ALA A 59 -38.27 18.23 -4.82
CA ALA A 59 -37.62 17.46 -3.78
C ALA A 59 -36.25 16.94 -4.23
N ASP A 60 -35.19 17.36 -3.55
CA ASP A 60 -33.85 16.78 -3.67
C ASP A 60 -33.59 15.94 -2.40
N VAL A 61 -33.67 14.61 -2.54
CA VAL A 61 -33.64 13.67 -1.41
C VAL A 61 -32.46 12.72 -1.54
N ALA A 62 -31.33 13.11 -0.95
CA ALA A 62 -30.14 12.28 -0.85
C ALA A 62 -30.21 11.35 0.37
N PHE A 63 -30.20 10.03 0.13
CA PHE A 63 -30.09 9.01 1.19
C PHE A 63 -28.64 8.50 1.28
N THR A 64 -27.91 8.89 2.33
CA THR A 64 -26.59 8.28 2.60
C THR A 64 -26.80 6.91 3.23
N LEU A 65 -26.71 5.87 2.41
CA LEU A 65 -26.81 4.48 2.86
C LEU A 65 -25.47 4.02 3.46
N HIS A 66 -25.46 3.78 4.75
CA HIS A 66 -24.35 3.19 5.49
C HIS A 66 -24.53 1.66 5.62
N ASP A 67 -23.43 0.94 5.77
CA ASP A 67 -23.39 -0.50 6.08
C ASP A 67 -24.21 -1.42 5.12
N ILE A 68 -24.26 -1.08 3.83
CA ILE A 68 -24.72 -2.02 2.79
C ILE A 68 -23.74 -3.20 2.72
N GLU A 69 -24.23 -4.41 2.96
CA GLU A 69 -23.47 -5.64 2.78
C GLU A 69 -23.33 -5.98 1.28
N ILE A 70 -22.31 -5.42 0.63
CA ILE A 70 -22.04 -5.52 -0.82
C ILE A 70 -21.67 -6.93 -1.34
N GLY A 71 -21.94 -8.00 -0.59
CA GLY A 71 -21.62 -9.39 -0.95
C GLY A 71 -20.12 -9.75 -1.00
N VAL A 72 -19.23 -8.79 -0.76
CA VAL A 72 -17.77 -8.98 -0.74
C VAL A 72 -17.20 -8.37 0.53
N SER A 73 -16.49 -9.16 1.33
CA SER A 73 -15.86 -8.68 2.56
C SER A 73 -14.64 -7.81 2.28
N GLY A 74 -14.33 -6.88 3.20
CA GLY A 74 -13.08 -6.12 3.14
C GLY A 74 -11.83 -7.00 3.14
N THR A 75 -11.88 -8.19 3.74
CA THR A 75 -10.82 -9.20 3.66
C THR A 75 -10.64 -9.76 2.25
N ALA A 76 -11.72 -10.13 1.55
CA ALA A 76 -11.65 -10.63 0.18
C ALA A 76 -11.16 -9.56 -0.80
N ILE A 77 -11.56 -8.29 -0.60
CA ILE A 77 -11.03 -7.15 -1.37
C ILE A 77 -9.53 -6.97 -1.10
N ALA A 78 -9.10 -7.01 0.16
CA ALA A 78 -7.69 -6.87 0.53
C ALA A 78 -6.82 -8.04 0.02
N GLU A 79 -7.33 -9.26 -0.01
CA GLU A 79 -6.67 -10.44 -0.57
C GLU A 79 -6.56 -10.35 -2.10
N ALA A 80 -7.64 -9.93 -2.79
CA ALA A 80 -7.63 -9.71 -4.23
C ALA A 80 -6.71 -8.55 -4.67
N ALA A 81 -6.60 -7.49 -3.87
CA ALA A 81 -5.72 -6.35 -4.13
C ALA A 81 -4.24 -6.62 -3.82
N ARG A 82 -3.95 -7.47 -2.82
CA ARG A 82 -2.60 -7.79 -2.35
C ARG A 82 -1.59 -8.14 -3.47
N PRO A 83 -1.85 -9.05 -4.42
CA PRO A 83 -0.88 -9.38 -5.46
C PRO A 83 -0.55 -8.20 -6.36
N TYR A 84 -1.53 -7.38 -6.75
CA TYR A 84 -1.30 -6.18 -7.57
C TYR A 84 -0.51 -5.10 -6.82
N LEU A 85 -0.76 -4.93 -5.51
CA LEU A 85 0.03 -4.03 -4.65
C LEU A 85 1.46 -4.54 -4.44
N GLN A 86 1.69 -5.85 -4.45
CA GLN A 86 3.01 -6.46 -4.39
C GLN A 86 3.77 -6.37 -5.72
N GLU A 87 3.10 -6.62 -6.85
CA GLU A 87 3.65 -6.42 -8.20
C GLU A 87 4.05 -4.96 -8.43
N GLN A 88 3.22 -4.02 -7.98
CA GLN A 88 3.49 -2.58 -8.09
C GLN A 88 4.29 -2.02 -6.90
N ALA A 89 4.79 -2.85 -5.97
CA ALA A 89 5.48 -2.38 -4.77
C ALA A 89 6.71 -1.52 -5.08
N ALA A 90 7.46 -1.83 -6.15
CA ALA A 90 8.55 -0.99 -6.63
C ALA A 90 8.05 0.40 -7.05
N LYS A 91 7.02 0.48 -7.89
CA LYS A 91 6.43 1.74 -8.36
C LYS A 91 5.75 2.55 -7.24
N LEU A 92 5.18 1.88 -6.24
CA LEU A 92 4.63 2.53 -5.05
C LEU A 92 5.75 3.05 -4.15
N SER A 93 6.84 2.30 -3.99
CA SER A 93 8.07 2.78 -3.34
C SER A 93 8.66 3.98 -4.08
N ASP A 94 8.71 3.96 -5.41
CA ASP A 94 9.20 5.09 -6.22
C ASP A 94 8.29 6.32 -6.10
N LEU A 95 6.98 6.14 -5.96
CA LEU A 95 6.02 7.24 -5.79
C LEU A 95 6.01 7.83 -4.37
N ILE A 96 6.30 7.02 -3.35
CA ILE A 96 6.26 7.41 -1.93
C ILE A 96 7.64 7.86 -1.43
N LEU A 97 8.72 7.30 -1.97
CA LEU A 97 10.11 7.50 -1.52
C LEU A 97 11.06 7.93 -2.65
N GLY A 98 10.76 7.62 -3.92
CA GLY A 98 11.70 7.66 -5.07
C GLY A 98 12.16 9.04 -5.57
N ASP A 99 12.01 10.07 -4.75
CA ASP A 99 12.67 11.35 -4.86
C ASP A 99 13.46 11.60 -3.54
N TYR A 100 14.18 10.58 -3.05
CA TYR A 100 14.87 10.63 -1.75
C TYR A 100 15.89 11.78 -1.68
N TRP A 101 16.44 12.21 -2.81
CA TRP A 101 17.28 13.42 -2.94
C TRP A 101 16.54 14.77 -2.85
N LYS A 102 15.19 14.84 -3.00
CA LYS A 102 14.49 16.14 -3.04
C LYS A 102 14.37 16.83 -1.69
N ASN A 103 14.50 16.09 -0.59
CA ASN A 103 14.31 16.60 0.77
C ASN A 103 15.41 16.14 1.76
N ASN A 104 16.50 15.54 1.27
CA ASN A 104 17.64 15.10 2.07
C ASN A 104 18.95 15.57 1.40
N ASP A 105 20.05 15.57 2.16
CA ASP A 105 21.41 15.64 1.64
C ASP A 105 21.75 14.37 0.81
N PRO A 106 22.91 14.32 0.12
CA PRO A 106 23.42 13.10 -0.50
C PRO A 106 23.38 11.89 0.46
N LEU A 107 23.00 10.73 -0.08
CA LEU A 107 22.72 9.52 0.67
C LEU A 107 23.78 8.47 0.35
N ASP A 108 24.64 8.09 1.29
CA ASP A 108 25.67 7.06 1.05
C ASP A 108 25.09 5.63 1.07
N PHE A 109 24.07 5.41 1.91
CA PHE A 109 23.43 4.11 2.06
C PHE A 109 22.01 4.21 2.63
N TYR A 110 21.24 3.16 2.41
CA TYR A 110 19.90 2.99 2.99
C TYR A 110 19.70 1.58 3.59
N TYR A 111 18.73 1.48 4.48
CA TYR A 111 18.30 0.23 5.11
C TYR A 111 16.93 -0.17 4.58
N ARG A 112 16.79 -1.42 4.12
CA ARG A 112 15.48 -2.00 3.76
C ARG A 112 15.48 -3.51 3.92
N ARG A 113 14.30 -4.12 3.75
CA ARG A 113 14.18 -5.58 3.63
C ARG A 113 14.50 -6.06 2.21
N GLY A 114 15.13 -7.23 2.15
CA GLY A 114 15.35 -7.98 0.92
C GLY A 114 14.08 -8.70 0.45
N ALA A 115 14.14 -9.31 -0.73
CA ALA A 115 13.05 -10.16 -1.26
C ALA A 115 12.77 -11.41 -0.40
N ASP A 116 13.73 -11.84 0.41
CA ASP A 116 13.58 -12.89 1.43
C ASP A 116 13.09 -12.35 2.81
N ASN A 117 12.63 -11.10 2.86
CA ASN A 117 12.17 -10.36 4.04
C ASN A 117 13.23 -10.08 5.12
N LYS A 118 14.51 -10.40 4.91
CA LYS A 118 15.57 -10.12 5.89
C LYS A 118 16.07 -8.66 5.85
N PRO A 119 16.63 -8.13 6.96
CA PRO A 119 17.29 -6.82 7.01
C PRO A 119 18.59 -6.78 6.19
N TYR A 120 18.73 -5.78 5.31
CA TYR A 120 19.96 -5.49 4.59
C TYR A 120 20.27 -3.99 4.57
N LEU A 121 21.57 -3.68 4.53
CA LEU A 121 22.09 -2.37 4.13
C LEU A 121 22.40 -2.40 2.63
N PHE A 122 22.08 -1.32 1.93
CA PHE A 122 22.35 -1.09 0.52
C PHE A 122 23.16 0.20 0.39
N PHE A 123 24.38 0.12 -0.13
CA PHE A 123 25.17 1.28 -0.52
C PHE A 123 24.66 1.83 -1.85
N VAL A 124 24.66 3.15 -2.04
CA VAL A 124 24.09 3.75 -3.26
C VAL A 124 24.89 3.45 -4.52
N ASN A 125 24.19 3.47 -5.66
CA ASN A 125 24.75 3.43 -7.00
C ASN A 125 24.38 4.71 -7.78
N GLN A 126 24.94 4.89 -8.99
CA GLN A 126 24.71 6.06 -9.86
C GLN A 126 23.22 6.41 -10.12
N LYS A 127 22.29 5.44 -10.02
CA LYS A 127 20.85 5.68 -10.20
C LYS A 127 20.16 6.30 -8.98
N ASP A 128 20.77 6.21 -7.81
CA ASP A 128 20.23 6.73 -6.55
C ASP A 128 20.74 8.17 -6.29
N LEU A 129 21.63 8.68 -7.17
CA LEU A 129 22.06 10.06 -7.17
C LEU A 129 21.12 10.94 -8.02
N PRO A 130 21.02 12.25 -7.74
CA PRO A 130 20.23 13.18 -8.54
C PRO A 130 20.55 13.09 -10.04
N PRO A 131 19.56 13.20 -10.94
CA PRO A 131 19.79 13.10 -12.39
C PRO A 131 20.84 14.11 -12.90
N GLY A 132 22.02 13.60 -13.24
CA GLY A 132 23.16 14.40 -13.74
C GLY A 132 24.34 14.53 -12.76
N SER A 133 24.20 14.08 -11.50
CA SER A 133 25.32 14.00 -10.55
C SER A 133 26.34 12.92 -10.97
N ALA A 134 27.63 13.20 -10.76
CA ALA A 134 28.69 12.22 -10.90
C ALA A 134 28.70 11.24 -9.70
N TYR A 135 29.12 10.00 -9.93
CA TYR A 135 29.33 9.00 -8.89
C TYR A 135 30.82 8.97 -8.49
N GLU A 136 31.18 9.74 -7.46
CA GLU A 136 32.59 10.00 -7.10
C GLU A 136 33.16 9.05 -6.03
N TYR A 137 32.32 8.14 -5.48
CA TYR A 137 32.70 7.13 -4.49
C TYR A 137 33.87 6.24 -4.95
N ALA A 138 35.06 6.46 -4.38
CA ALA A 138 36.27 5.70 -4.71
C ALA A 138 36.26 4.24 -4.21
N SER A 139 35.64 4.00 -3.04
CA SER A 139 35.56 2.67 -2.40
C SER A 139 34.11 2.33 -1.99
N PRO A 140 33.19 2.09 -2.94
CA PRO A 140 31.78 1.88 -2.63
C PRO A 140 31.53 0.57 -1.89
N GLY A 141 30.58 0.59 -0.96
CA GLY A 141 30.18 -0.56 -0.15
C GLY A 141 30.56 -0.46 1.34
N PHE A 142 30.52 -1.59 2.03
CA PHE A 142 30.78 -1.68 3.48
C PHE A 142 31.99 -2.54 3.78
N TYR A 143 32.79 -2.13 4.78
CA TYR A 143 34.08 -2.74 5.10
C TYR A 143 34.21 -3.03 6.59
N THR A 144 34.98 -4.05 6.95
CA THR A 144 35.30 -4.41 8.35
C THR A 144 36.53 -3.67 8.88
N CYS A 145 37.35 -3.08 8.01
CA CYS A 145 38.54 -2.32 8.35
C CYS A 145 38.42 -0.83 7.95
N PRO A 146 39.00 0.11 8.72
CA PRO A 146 39.01 1.54 8.41
C PRO A 146 39.94 1.93 7.25
N GLU A 147 40.59 0.97 6.59
CA GLU A 147 41.47 1.16 5.43
C GLU A 147 40.74 0.87 4.10
N LEU A 148 39.49 0.40 4.16
CA LEU A 148 38.60 0.15 3.02
C LEU A 148 39.21 -0.76 1.92
N THR A 149 40.02 -1.74 2.31
CA THR A 149 40.70 -2.66 1.37
C THR A 149 39.77 -3.80 0.92
N ALA A 150 40.08 -4.40 -0.23
CA ALA A 150 39.26 -5.47 -0.82
C ALA A 150 39.16 -6.71 0.10
N GLU A 151 40.21 -7.02 0.86
CA GLU A 151 40.28 -8.16 1.78
C GLU A 151 39.35 -8.01 2.99
N CYS A 152 39.00 -6.77 3.35
CA CYS A 152 38.15 -6.46 4.48
C CYS A 152 36.72 -6.05 4.07
N LYS A 153 36.40 -6.04 2.76
CA LYS A 153 35.08 -5.69 2.24
C LYS A 153 34.04 -6.72 2.69
N ALA A 154 32.99 -6.22 3.34
CA ALA A 154 31.89 -6.99 3.90
C ALA A 154 30.69 -7.06 2.96
N SER A 155 30.55 -6.10 2.06
CA SER A 155 29.43 -6.02 1.12
C SER A 155 29.67 -6.81 -0.17
N SER A 156 28.60 -7.14 -0.89
CA SER A 156 28.67 -7.73 -2.23
C SER A 156 27.50 -7.31 -3.13
N LEU A 157 27.76 -7.19 -4.44
CA LEU A 157 26.75 -7.05 -5.48
C LEU A 157 25.89 -8.32 -5.64
N ASP A 158 26.48 -9.51 -5.45
CA ASP A 158 25.84 -10.80 -5.72
C ASP A 158 25.22 -11.47 -4.48
N LEU A 159 24.87 -10.67 -3.46
CA LEU A 159 24.30 -11.18 -2.21
C LEU A 159 22.84 -11.63 -2.40
N GLY A 160 22.68 -12.93 -2.68
CA GLY A 160 21.38 -13.59 -2.86
C GLY A 160 20.42 -13.43 -1.67
N GLY A 161 19.11 -13.54 -1.96
CA GLY A 161 18.02 -13.26 -1.01
C GLY A 161 17.57 -11.79 -1.01
N ALA A 162 18.48 -10.85 -1.24
CA ALA A 162 18.15 -9.42 -1.23
C ALA A 162 17.22 -8.95 -2.37
N GLY A 163 17.21 -9.67 -3.51
CA GLY A 163 16.39 -9.31 -4.69
C GLY A 163 16.93 -8.15 -5.52
N ASP A 164 18.24 -7.90 -5.46
CA ASP A 164 18.95 -6.85 -6.18
C ASP A 164 20.35 -7.32 -6.58
N THR A 165 20.86 -6.82 -7.70
CA THR A 165 22.24 -7.03 -8.19
C THR A 165 22.98 -5.73 -8.53
N ALA A 166 22.36 -4.56 -8.31
CA ALA A 166 22.94 -3.25 -8.70
C ALA A 166 23.66 -2.51 -7.56
N HIS A 167 23.38 -2.86 -6.30
CA HIS A 167 23.90 -2.19 -5.11
C HIS A 167 24.91 -3.06 -4.37
N GLU A 168 25.86 -2.45 -3.66
CA GLU A 168 26.71 -3.14 -2.69
C GLU A 168 25.90 -3.42 -1.41
N LYS A 169 25.70 -4.71 -1.09
CA LYS A 169 24.76 -5.14 -0.03
C LYS A 169 25.45 -5.83 1.12
N PHE A 170 24.96 -5.60 2.34
CA PHE A 170 25.35 -6.32 3.54
C PHE A 170 24.10 -6.81 4.30
N TYR A 171 24.03 -8.12 4.61
CA TYR A 171 23.00 -8.67 5.49
C TYR A 171 23.29 -8.24 6.93
N LEU A 172 22.33 -7.56 7.57
CA LEU A 172 22.55 -6.96 8.89
C LEU A 172 21.97 -7.86 10.00
N PRO A 173 22.79 -8.64 10.73
CA PRO A 173 22.29 -9.55 11.76
C PRO A 173 21.78 -8.78 13.01
N PRO A 174 20.95 -9.43 13.85
CA PRO A 174 20.67 -8.97 15.21
C PRO A 174 21.94 -8.75 16.04
N GLY A 175 21.90 -7.79 16.97
CA GLY A 175 23.03 -7.40 17.81
C GLY A 175 23.78 -6.17 17.29
N GLU A 176 25.07 -6.07 17.62
CA GLU A 176 25.95 -4.97 17.19
C GLU A 176 26.81 -5.39 15.98
N THR A 177 26.75 -4.59 14.91
CA THR A 177 27.68 -4.67 13.78
C THR A 177 28.44 -3.35 13.63
N VAL A 178 29.76 -3.40 13.48
CA VAL A 178 30.59 -2.23 13.18
C VAL A 178 31.14 -2.37 11.76
N LEU A 179 30.90 -1.36 10.94
CA LEU A 179 31.37 -1.27 9.56
C LEU A 179 32.03 0.09 9.33
N TYR A 180 32.79 0.19 8.25
CA TYR A 180 33.39 1.40 7.72
C TYR A 180 32.95 1.61 6.27
N LEU A 181 32.82 2.87 5.87
CA LEU A 181 32.54 3.29 4.50
C LEU A 181 33.20 4.66 4.23
N ALA A 182 33.29 5.05 2.96
CA ALA A 182 33.61 6.42 2.56
C ALA A 182 32.34 7.15 2.06
N ASP A 183 32.29 8.46 2.23
CA ASP A 183 31.38 9.34 1.47
C ASP A 183 31.90 9.60 0.04
N ASP A 184 31.18 10.41 -0.73
CA ASP A 184 31.55 10.84 -2.08
C ASP A 184 32.80 11.75 -2.10
N LEU A 185 33.07 12.45 -0.99
CA LEU A 185 34.29 13.24 -0.78
C LEU A 185 35.52 12.40 -0.40
N GLY A 186 35.34 11.10 -0.13
CA GLY A 186 36.40 10.16 0.24
C GLY A 186 36.76 10.14 1.73
N ASP A 187 36.00 10.84 2.58
CA ASP A 187 36.16 10.81 4.02
C ASP A 187 35.64 9.48 4.59
N THR A 188 36.45 8.82 5.42
CA THR A 188 36.06 7.52 6.01
C THR A 188 35.27 7.70 7.29
N TYR A 189 34.14 6.99 7.43
CA TYR A 189 33.33 6.95 8.65
C TYR A 189 33.35 5.55 9.25
N ARG A 190 33.33 5.52 10.59
CA ARG A 190 33.03 4.32 11.39
C ARG A 190 31.56 4.36 11.76
N THR A 191 30.82 3.32 11.38
CA THR A 191 29.38 3.21 11.60
C THR A 191 29.06 1.98 12.42
N ARG A 192 28.46 2.21 13.59
CA ARG A 192 27.96 1.16 14.49
C ARG A 192 26.46 1.02 14.31
N PHE A 193 26.04 -0.11 13.77
CA PHE A 193 24.66 -0.55 13.68
C PHE A 193 24.31 -1.36 14.93
N ILE A 194 23.12 -1.11 15.49
CA ILE A 194 22.57 -1.84 16.63
C ILE A 194 21.16 -2.28 16.24
N VAL A 195 21.00 -3.58 16.01
CA VAL A 195 19.73 -4.22 15.68
C VAL A 195 19.22 -4.95 16.93
N PRO A 196 17.98 -4.72 17.38
CA PRO A 196 17.38 -5.47 18.48
C PRO A 196 17.43 -6.99 18.28
N ASP A 197 17.62 -7.75 19.36
CA ASP A 197 17.69 -9.23 19.33
C ASP A 197 16.36 -9.89 18.90
N SER A 198 15.25 -9.14 18.91
CA SER A 198 13.99 -9.53 18.27
C SER A 198 14.19 -9.58 16.75
N GLY A 199 14.21 -10.80 16.18
CA GLY A 199 14.52 -11.06 14.77
C GLY A 199 13.59 -10.45 13.70
N ASP A 200 12.61 -9.64 14.10
CA ASP A 200 11.79 -8.81 13.22
C ASP A 200 11.74 -7.35 13.71
N ALA A 201 12.92 -6.75 13.93
CA ALA A 201 13.03 -5.37 14.39
C ALA A 201 12.47 -4.37 13.34
N PRO A 202 11.51 -3.49 13.69
CA PRO A 202 11.02 -2.46 12.79
C PRO A 202 11.99 -1.28 12.66
N GLU A 203 12.82 -1.05 13.68
CA GLU A 203 13.76 0.06 13.80
C GLU A 203 15.16 -0.45 14.16
N ILE A 204 16.19 0.28 13.71
CA ILE A 204 17.60 0.03 14.07
C ILE A 204 18.23 1.33 14.56
N THR A 205 19.17 1.24 15.50
CA THR A 205 19.97 2.42 15.92
C THR A 205 21.29 2.43 15.16
N VAL A 206 21.58 3.54 14.49
CA VAL A 206 22.86 3.77 13.80
C VAL A 206 23.64 4.87 14.52
N ARG A 207 24.94 4.67 14.74
CA ARG A 207 25.85 5.69 15.29
C ARG A 207 27.05 5.84 14.34
N ILE A 208 27.13 7.00 13.71
CA ILE A 208 28.20 7.36 12.76
C ILE A 208 29.24 8.22 13.50
N SER A 209 30.52 7.98 13.23
CA SER A 209 31.64 8.79 13.70
C SER A 209 32.72 8.86 12.62
N LYS A 210 33.09 10.06 12.17
CA LYS A 210 34.16 10.28 11.19
C LYS A 210 35.51 9.78 11.71
N LYS A 211 36.31 9.13 10.86
CA LYS A 211 37.69 8.74 11.14
C LYS A 211 38.52 10.02 11.17
N ILE A 212 38.79 10.54 12.37
CA ILE A 212 39.84 11.55 12.56
C ILE A 212 41.17 10.83 12.31
N GLY A 213 41.98 11.37 11.38
CA GLY A 213 43.31 10.86 11.04
C GLY A 213 44.39 11.21 12.06
#